data_AF-A0A662X436-F1
#
_entry.id   AF-A0A662X436-F1
#
_cell.length_a   1.000
_cell.length_b   1.000
_cell.length_c   1.000
_cell.angle_alpha   90.00
_cell.angle_beta   90.00
_cell.angle_gamma   90.00
#
_symmetry.space_group_name_H-M   'P 1'
#
loop_
_entity.id
_entity.type
_entity.pdbx_description
1 polymer ?
#
loop_
_entity_poly.entity_id
_entity_poly.type
_entity_poly.pdbx_seq_one_letter_code
_entity_poly.pdbx_strand_id
1 'polypeptide(L)'
;MSGGLRWRAPECLTTRPTFASDVYSFAMCIIEAALGEPPFAFLDDDSVRGILEDGGIPDQPEQMSDDVWELVVSMTNQDPAKRITLPHVLERLKELADAEEATQKLGASATYCSGCTSAIVGDSVFCDHCGAKVAAEAADLRTLDCTTSVAALMDIIPTAGAAETERALLLLARKCTDRQERLQMYQCNWLRVLSDVVRTGDSYVAQLYALGCLNWVARYDSDVSSPRLASLQDCIRDVTTPELTSLLNVLLHGNDQEKDDGLVFCAS
;
A
#
# COMPACT_ATOMS: atom_id res chain seq x y z
N MET A 1 -7.05 -12.87 -32.12
CA MET A 1 -6.31 -12.57 -30.88
C MET A 1 -7.11 -13.13 -29.73
N SER A 2 -6.73 -14.32 -29.24
CA SER A 2 -7.43 -14.93 -28.11
C SER A 2 -6.92 -14.26 -26.85
N GLY A 3 -7.67 -13.30 -26.31
CA GLY A 3 -7.33 -12.67 -25.03
C GLY A 3 -7.15 -13.73 -23.94
N GLY A 4 -6.10 -13.59 -23.12
CA GLY A 4 -5.89 -14.42 -21.94
C GLY A 4 -4.99 -15.65 -22.09
N LEU A 5 -4.20 -15.80 -23.16
CA LEU A 5 -3.27 -16.95 -23.31
C LEU A 5 -2.31 -17.09 -22.12
N ARG A 6 -1.78 -15.97 -21.61
CA ARG A 6 -0.78 -15.91 -20.54
C ARG A 6 -1.29 -16.39 -19.17
N TRP A 7 -2.61 -16.39 -18.95
CA TRP A 7 -3.23 -16.90 -17.73
C TRP A 7 -3.79 -18.31 -17.89
N ARG A 8 -3.71 -18.88 -19.09
CA ARG A 8 -4.42 -20.11 -19.42
C ARG A 8 -3.65 -21.34 -18.94
N ALA A 9 -4.36 -22.26 -18.30
CA ALA A 9 -3.82 -23.57 -17.94
C ALA A 9 -3.43 -24.41 -19.19
N PRO A 10 -2.37 -25.23 -19.13
CA PRO A 10 -1.89 -26.02 -20.28
C PRO A 10 -2.98 -26.84 -20.98
N GLU A 11 -3.84 -27.52 -20.20
CA GLU A 11 -4.90 -28.35 -20.74
C GLU A 11 -5.95 -27.56 -21.52
N CYS A 12 -6.12 -26.26 -21.23
CA CYS A 12 -7.07 -25.38 -21.91
C CYS A 12 -6.60 -24.94 -23.31
N LEU A 13 -5.41 -25.34 -23.74
CA LEU A 13 -4.99 -25.20 -25.15
C LEU A 13 -5.82 -26.12 -26.06
N THR A 14 -6.27 -27.25 -25.54
CA THR A 14 -6.99 -28.28 -26.32
C THR A 14 -8.37 -28.61 -25.75
N THR A 15 -8.58 -28.38 -24.45
CA THR A 15 -9.81 -28.74 -23.74
C THR A 15 -10.54 -27.53 -23.20
N ARG A 16 -11.79 -27.73 -22.75
CA ARG A 16 -12.58 -26.67 -22.11
C ARG A 16 -12.08 -26.44 -20.66
N PRO A 17 -12.16 -25.19 -20.16
CA PRO A 17 -11.81 -24.87 -18.79
C PRO A 17 -12.57 -25.69 -17.74
N THR A 18 -11.87 -25.96 -16.64
CA THR A 18 -12.39 -26.63 -15.45
C THR A 18 -12.08 -25.80 -14.21
N PHE A 19 -12.65 -26.15 -13.05
CA PHE A 19 -12.26 -25.51 -11.78
C PHE A 19 -10.76 -25.61 -11.49
N ALA A 20 -10.10 -26.72 -11.86
CA ALA A 20 -8.65 -26.85 -11.71
C ALA A 20 -7.88 -25.92 -12.66
N SER A 21 -8.45 -25.59 -13.82
CA SER A 21 -7.91 -24.60 -14.76
C SER A 21 -8.06 -23.18 -14.22
N ASP A 22 -9.16 -22.89 -13.51
CA ASP A 22 -9.35 -21.61 -12.83
C ASP A 22 -8.32 -21.42 -11.70
N VAL A 23 -7.98 -22.48 -10.95
CA VAL A 23 -6.91 -22.44 -9.94
C VAL A 23 -5.56 -22.08 -10.56
N TYR A 24 -5.20 -22.69 -11.69
CA TYR A 24 -3.98 -22.31 -12.42
C TYR A 24 -4.01 -20.84 -12.85
N SER A 25 -5.14 -20.41 -13.41
CA SER A 25 -5.32 -19.02 -13.88
C SER A 25 -5.22 -18.02 -12.72
N PHE A 26 -5.71 -18.40 -11.54
CA PHE A 26 -5.58 -17.59 -10.34
C PHE A 26 -4.12 -17.46 -9.88
N ALA A 27 -3.30 -18.51 -10.01
CA ALA A 27 -1.86 -18.41 -9.72
C ALA A 27 -1.16 -17.43 -10.67
N MET A 28 -1.57 -17.39 -11.94
CA MET A 28 -1.07 -16.40 -12.90
C MET A 28 -1.45 -14.97 -12.50
N CYS A 29 -2.62 -14.75 -11.91
CA CYS A 29 -2.98 -13.45 -11.33
C CYS A 29 -2.12 -13.08 -10.10
N ILE A 30 -1.73 -14.06 -9.27
CA ILE A 30 -0.83 -13.83 -8.12
C ILE A 30 0.55 -13.38 -8.63
N ILE A 31 1.08 -14.03 -9.68
CA ILE A 31 2.34 -13.63 -10.33
C ILE A 31 2.22 -12.23 -10.92
N GLU A 32 1.15 -11.94 -11.66
CA GLU A 32 0.89 -10.61 -12.22
C GLU A 32 0.84 -9.52 -11.15
N ALA A 33 0.17 -9.78 -10.03
CA ALA A 33 0.08 -8.83 -8.92
C ALA A 33 1.47 -8.54 -8.31
N ALA A 34 2.35 -9.52 -8.24
CA ALA A 34 3.72 -9.35 -7.74
C ALA A 34 4.62 -8.60 -8.73
N LEU A 35 4.49 -8.87 -10.04
CA LEU A 35 5.31 -8.26 -11.08
C LEU A 35 4.82 -6.85 -11.50
N GLY A 36 3.52 -6.57 -11.35
CA GLY A 36 2.89 -5.37 -11.90
C GLY A 36 2.66 -5.41 -13.42
N GLU A 37 2.97 -6.53 -14.06
CA GLU A 37 2.85 -6.76 -15.50
C GLU A 37 2.32 -8.19 -15.77
N PRO A 38 1.71 -8.45 -16.96
CA PRO A 38 1.22 -9.77 -17.30
C PRO A 38 2.30 -10.87 -17.22
N PRO A 39 1.94 -12.12 -16.85
CA PRO A 39 2.89 -13.22 -16.85
C PRO A 39 3.43 -13.43 -18.26
N PHE A 40 4.75 -13.63 -18.39
CA PHE A 40 5.43 -13.70 -19.69
C PHE A 40 5.28 -12.43 -20.55
N ALA A 41 5.24 -11.23 -19.95
CA ALA A 41 5.04 -9.95 -20.64
C ALA A 41 5.92 -9.75 -21.89
N PHE A 42 7.18 -10.22 -21.84
CA PHE A 42 8.18 -10.01 -22.89
C PHE A 42 8.22 -11.11 -23.97
N LEU A 43 7.38 -12.14 -23.86
CA LEU A 43 7.34 -13.25 -24.83
C LEU A 43 6.18 -13.09 -25.81
N ASP A 44 6.35 -13.53 -27.04
CA ASP A 44 5.27 -13.64 -28.02
C ASP A 44 4.37 -14.85 -27.74
N ASP A 45 3.18 -14.88 -28.35
CA ASP A 45 2.17 -15.90 -28.07
C ASP A 45 2.61 -17.33 -28.46
N ASP A 46 3.48 -17.51 -29.46
CA ASP A 46 3.97 -18.83 -29.83
C ASP A 46 5.04 -19.33 -28.85
N SER A 47 5.91 -18.45 -28.38
CA SER A 47 6.84 -18.74 -27.27
C SER A 47 6.10 -19.12 -25.98
N VAL A 48 5.06 -18.37 -25.61
CA VAL A 48 4.21 -18.69 -24.43
C VAL A 48 3.53 -20.05 -24.60
N ARG A 49 3.03 -20.36 -25.80
CA ARG A 49 2.42 -21.67 -26.07
C ARG A 49 3.40 -22.82 -25.87
N GLY A 50 4.63 -22.69 -26.37
CA GLY A 50 5.66 -23.72 -26.17
C GLY A 50 5.96 -23.98 -24.69
N ILE A 51 6.09 -22.91 -23.89
CA ILE A 51 6.29 -23.02 -22.44
C ILE A 51 5.12 -23.74 -21.76
N LEU A 52 3.89 -23.38 -22.11
CA LEU A 52 2.70 -24.02 -21.54
C LEU A 52 2.61 -25.51 -21.90
N GLU A 53 2.96 -25.88 -23.14
CA GLU A 53 3.00 -27.28 -23.59
C GLU A 53 4.02 -28.11 -22.79
N ASP A 54 5.17 -27.51 -22.46
CA ASP A 54 6.20 -28.13 -21.61
C ASP A 54 5.85 -28.11 -20.11
N GLY A 55 4.75 -27.47 -19.72
CA GLY A 55 4.33 -27.33 -18.32
C GLY A 55 5.15 -26.31 -17.54
N GLY A 56 5.86 -25.40 -18.22
CA GLY A 56 6.61 -24.33 -17.60
C GLY A 56 5.72 -23.21 -17.04
N ILE A 57 6.27 -22.49 -16.07
CA ILE A 57 5.68 -21.29 -15.47
C ILE A 57 6.75 -20.18 -15.44
N PRO A 58 6.38 -18.90 -15.22
CA PRO A 58 7.37 -17.83 -15.04
C PRO A 58 8.33 -18.14 -13.88
N ASP A 59 9.50 -17.51 -13.86
CA ASP A 59 10.38 -17.58 -12.69
C ASP A 59 9.75 -16.88 -11.48
N GLN A 60 10.15 -17.27 -10.27
CA GLN A 60 9.71 -16.63 -9.03
C GLN A 60 10.05 -15.13 -9.05
N PRO A 61 9.05 -14.23 -8.88
CA PRO A 61 9.30 -12.80 -8.75
C PRO A 61 10.17 -12.48 -7.53
N GLU A 62 11.09 -11.52 -7.65
CA GLU A 62 11.99 -11.13 -6.54
C GLU A 62 11.24 -10.64 -5.30
N GLN A 63 10.07 -10.04 -5.48
CA GLN A 63 9.22 -9.51 -4.40
C GLN A 63 8.36 -10.60 -3.73
N MET A 64 8.40 -11.84 -4.22
CA MET A 64 7.57 -12.95 -3.74
C MET A 64 8.38 -13.87 -2.82
N SER A 65 7.88 -14.07 -1.60
CA SER A 65 8.50 -14.99 -0.64
C SER A 65 8.40 -16.45 -1.10
N ASP A 66 9.31 -17.29 -0.58
CA ASP A 66 9.34 -18.72 -0.90
C ASP A 66 8.04 -19.44 -0.52
N ASP A 67 7.38 -19.03 0.57
CA ASP A 67 6.12 -19.63 1.01
C ASP A 67 4.96 -19.30 0.05
N VAL A 68 4.91 -18.07 -0.46
CA VAL A 68 3.92 -17.67 -1.48
C VAL A 68 4.22 -18.39 -2.80
N TRP A 69 5.50 -18.52 -3.15
CA TRP A 69 5.92 -19.24 -4.35
C TRP A 69 5.59 -20.73 -4.30
N GLU A 70 5.77 -21.40 -3.15
CA GLU A 70 5.37 -22.80 -2.96
C GLU A 70 3.87 -22.99 -3.23
N LEU A 71 3.04 -22.06 -2.75
CA LEU A 71 1.61 -22.05 -3.04
C LEU A 71 1.34 -21.91 -4.55
N VAL A 72 1.99 -20.96 -5.23
CA VAL A 72 1.89 -20.77 -6.70
C VAL A 72 2.27 -22.05 -7.45
N VAL A 73 3.36 -22.71 -7.08
CA VAL A 73 3.80 -23.98 -7.68
C VAL A 73 2.74 -25.08 -7.47
N SER A 74 2.13 -25.16 -6.29
CA SER A 74 1.07 -26.14 -6.01
C SER A 74 -0.20 -25.91 -6.84
N MET A 75 -0.51 -24.65 -7.17
CA MET A 75 -1.65 -24.26 -8.01
C MET A 75 -1.39 -24.49 -9.50
N THR A 76 -0.13 -24.51 -9.91
CA THR A 76 0.28 -24.59 -11.33
C THR A 76 0.74 -25.97 -11.77
N ASN A 77 0.50 -27.02 -10.96
CA ASN A 77 0.85 -28.39 -11.32
C ASN A 77 0.34 -28.76 -12.73
N GLN A 78 1.20 -29.40 -13.53
CA GLN A 78 0.85 -29.78 -14.90
C GLN A 78 -0.36 -30.72 -14.95
N ASP A 79 -0.49 -31.61 -13.97
CA ASP A 79 -1.66 -32.49 -13.82
C ASP A 79 -2.77 -31.74 -13.06
N PRO A 80 -3.91 -31.41 -13.71
CA PRO A 80 -5.00 -30.69 -13.06
C PRO A 80 -5.55 -31.39 -11.82
N ALA A 81 -5.45 -32.72 -11.73
CA ALA A 81 -5.92 -33.48 -10.57
C ALA A 81 -4.99 -33.39 -9.35
N LYS A 82 -3.74 -32.96 -9.54
CA LYS A 82 -2.75 -32.76 -8.47
C LYS A 82 -2.66 -31.32 -7.99
N ARG A 83 -3.34 -30.39 -8.67
CA ARG A 83 -3.41 -29.00 -8.22
C ARG A 83 -4.15 -28.94 -6.88
N ILE A 84 -3.63 -28.09 -6.00
CA ILE A 84 -4.33 -27.73 -4.76
C ILE A 84 -5.75 -27.23 -5.09
N THR A 85 -6.72 -27.53 -4.23
CA THR A 85 -8.10 -27.06 -4.46
C THR A 85 -8.27 -25.63 -3.96
N LEU A 86 -9.16 -24.86 -4.61
CA LEU A 86 -9.39 -23.45 -4.27
C LEU A 86 -9.67 -23.20 -2.77
N PRO A 87 -10.44 -24.02 -2.03
CA PRO A 87 -10.60 -23.84 -0.58
C PRO A 87 -9.27 -23.87 0.20
N HIS A 88 -8.37 -24.79 -0.14
CA HIS A 88 -7.06 -24.86 0.52
C HIS A 88 -6.15 -23.70 0.06
N VAL A 89 -6.28 -23.22 -1.17
CA VAL A 89 -5.59 -21.99 -1.61
C VAL A 89 -5.99 -20.81 -0.73
N LEU A 90 -7.30 -20.62 -0.49
CA LEU A 90 -7.80 -19.53 0.35
C LEU A 90 -7.33 -19.66 1.81
N GLU A 91 -7.29 -20.87 2.34
CA GLU A 91 -6.74 -21.16 3.67
C GLU A 91 -5.27 -20.76 3.76
N ARG A 92 -4.44 -21.19 2.80
CA ARG A 92 -3.01 -20.85 2.74
C ARG A 92 -2.77 -19.35 2.57
N LEU A 93 -3.53 -18.69 1.69
CA LEU A 93 -3.44 -17.23 1.53
C LEU A 93 -3.78 -16.49 2.82
N LYS A 94 -4.76 -16.99 3.59
CA LYS A 94 -5.11 -16.42 4.88
C LYS A 94 -3.99 -16.61 5.91
N GLU A 95 -3.42 -17.82 6.00
CA GLU A 95 -2.29 -18.09 6.89
C GLU A 95 -1.10 -17.19 6.60
N LEU A 96 -0.79 -16.97 5.31
CA LEU A 96 0.29 -16.07 4.87
C LEU A 96 0.00 -14.62 5.27
N ALA A 97 -1.22 -14.14 5.02
CA ALA A 97 -1.63 -12.78 5.40
C ALA A 97 -1.57 -12.56 6.93
N ASP A 98 -2.06 -13.52 7.72
CA ASP A 98 -2.02 -13.45 9.19
C ASP A 98 -0.56 -13.45 9.72
N ALA A 99 0.34 -14.20 9.07
CA ALA A 99 1.77 -14.25 9.42
C ALA A 99 2.51 -12.95 9.06
N GLU A 100 2.20 -12.35 7.90
CA GLU A 100 2.72 -11.04 7.50
C GLU A 100 2.30 -9.96 8.51
N GLU A 101 1.01 -9.93 8.90
CA GLU A 101 0.49 -8.99 9.89
C GLU A 101 1.18 -9.16 11.26
N ALA A 102 1.40 -10.40 11.70
CA ALA A 102 2.10 -10.68 12.95
C ALA A 102 3.56 -10.19 12.93
N THR A 103 4.25 -10.39 11.81
CA THR A 103 5.65 -9.96 11.62
C THR A 103 5.76 -8.43 11.62
N GLN A 104 4.81 -7.73 10.98
CA GLN A 104 4.75 -6.27 11.00
C GLN A 104 4.49 -5.71 12.41
N LYS A 105 3.61 -6.33 13.20
CA LYS A 105 3.37 -5.93 14.60
C LYS A 105 4.61 -6.11 15.48
N LEU A 106 5.38 -7.17 15.27
CA LEU A 106 6.64 -7.39 15.97
C LEU A 106 7.74 -6.40 15.56
N GLY A 107 7.81 -6.05 14.27
CA GLY A 107 8.74 -5.05 13.75
C GLY A 107 8.43 -3.61 14.18
N ALA A 108 7.16 -3.27 14.33
CA ALA A 108 6.71 -1.95 14.78
C ALA A 108 6.89 -1.70 16.29
N SER A 109 7.11 -2.75 17.09
CA SER A 109 7.28 -2.64 18.55
C SER A 109 8.74 -2.53 19.00
N ALA A 110 9.71 -2.58 18.09
CA ALA A 110 11.13 -2.52 18.43
C ALA A 110 11.58 -1.07 18.66
N THR A 111 11.35 -0.55 19.86
CA THR A 111 11.91 0.73 20.29
C THR A 111 13.42 0.56 20.45
N TYR A 112 14.23 1.45 19.87
CA TYR A 112 15.69 1.44 20.05
C TYR A 112 16.12 2.58 20.95
N CYS A 113 17.15 2.34 21.77
CA CYS A 113 17.67 3.37 22.65
C CYS A 113 18.33 4.48 21.84
N SER A 114 17.92 5.73 22.06
CA SER A 114 18.53 6.90 21.41
C SER A 114 20.00 7.14 21.79
N GLY A 115 20.46 6.59 22.91
CA GLY A 115 21.84 6.75 23.40
C GLY A 115 22.82 5.66 22.93
N CYS A 116 22.36 4.42 22.77
CA CYS A 116 23.24 3.28 22.44
C CYS A 116 22.70 2.34 21.35
N THR A 117 21.52 2.63 20.80
CA THR A 117 20.87 1.88 19.72
C THR A 117 20.50 0.43 20.07
N SER A 118 20.71 0.01 21.32
CA SER A 118 20.23 -1.28 21.81
C SER A 118 18.70 -1.36 21.71
N ALA A 119 18.21 -2.52 21.27
CA ALA A 119 16.79 -2.82 21.27
C ALA A 119 16.24 -2.77 22.70
N ILE A 120 15.16 -2.03 22.88
CA ILE A 120 14.41 -1.90 24.13
C ILE A 120 13.24 -2.86 24.01
N VAL A 121 13.18 -3.84 24.91
CA VAL A 121 12.14 -4.86 24.91
C VAL A 121 11.01 -4.41 25.86
N GLY A 122 9.80 -4.24 25.32
CA GLY A 122 8.59 -3.89 26.10
C GLY A 122 8.55 -2.45 26.62
N ASP A 123 7.65 -2.19 27.59
CA ASP A 123 7.33 -0.86 28.13
C ASP A 123 8.38 -0.30 29.13
N SER A 124 9.66 -0.60 28.93
CA SER A 124 10.71 -0.20 29.85
C SER A 124 11.06 1.29 29.71
N VAL A 125 11.07 2.00 30.85
CA VAL A 125 11.35 3.44 30.93
C VAL A 125 12.86 3.75 30.82
N PHE A 126 13.71 2.73 30.89
CA PHE A 126 15.16 2.85 30.85
C PHE A 126 15.76 1.78 29.94
N CYS A 127 16.81 2.14 29.20
CA CYS A 127 17.56 1.18 28.41
C CYS A 127 18.41 0.28 29.31
N ASP A 128 18.20 -1.02 29.23
CA ASP A 128 18.94 -2.02 30.03
C ASP A 128 20.45 -2.04 29.76
N HIS A 129 20.88 -1.54 28.59
CA HIS A 129 22.28 -1.55 28.21
C HIS A 129 23.06 -0.33 28.72
N CYS A 130 22.49 0.88 28.58
CA CYS A 130 23.21 2.12 28.90
C CYS A 130 22.55 2.98 29.98
N GLY A 131 21.38 2.57 30.50
CA GLY A 131 20.65 3.29 31.54
C GLY A 131 19.99 4.59 31.08
N ALA A 132 19.99 4.89 29.78
CA ALA A 132 19.35 6.10 29.26
C ALA A 132 17.83 6.01 29.45
N LYS A 133 17.21 7.11 29.90
CA LYS A 133 15.75 7.21 30.01
C LYS A 133 15.16 7.18 28.60
N VAL A 134 14.38 6.14 28.32
CA VAL A 134 13.53 6.07 27.13
C VAL A 134 12.40 7.07 27.38
N ALA A 135 12.22 8.04 26.50
CA ALA A 135 11.25 9.11 26.72
C ALA A 135 9.84 8.51 26.80
N ALA A 136 9.37 8.26 28.02
CA ALA A 136 7.96 8.06 28.30
C ALA A 136 7.22 9.35 27.91
N GLU A 137 6.14 9.19 27.15
CA GLU A 137 5.20 10.23 26.75
C GLU A 137 5.07 11.32 27.82
N ALA A 138 5.73 12.45 27.56
CA ALA A 138 5.53 13.67 28.34
C ALA A 138 4.55 14.54 27.55
N ALA A 139 3.35 14.67 28.09
CA ALA A 139 2.36 15.64 27.67
C ALA A 139 2.97 17.06 27.56
N ASP A 140 2.40 17.84 26.63
CA ASP A 140 2.56 19.29 26.41
C ASP A 140 3.41 19.83 25.24
N LEU A 141 3.70 19.07 24.19
CA LEU A 141 3.85 19.63 22.83
C LEU A 141 3.48 18.56 21.79
N ARG A 142 2.38 18.76 21.03
CA ARG A 142 1.91 17.84 19.98
C ARG A 142 2.91 17.80 18.82
N THR A 143 3.96 17.01 18.96
CA THR A 143 4.87 16.73 17.85
C THR A 143 4.21 15.70 16.93
N LEU A 144 3.64 16.17 15.83
CA LEU A 144 3.11 15.32 14.77
C LEU A 144 4.27 14.64 14.01
N ASP A 145 4.41 13.34 14.22
CA ASP A 145 5.44 12.50 13.61
C ASP A 145 4.86 11.25 12.93
N CYS A 146 5.73 10.42 12.35
CA CYS A 146 5.32 9.21 11.62
C CYS A 146 4.64 8.14 12.50
N THR A 147 4.77 8.22 13.83
CA THR A 147 4.16 7.29 14.77
C THR A 147 2.73 7.68 15.14
N THR A 148 2.30 8.90 14.81
CA THR A 148 0.95 9.39 15.10
C THR A 148 -0.09 8.53 14.37
N SER A 149 -1.05 7.95 15.09
CA SER A 149 -2.07 7.05 14.53
C SER A 149 -3.04 7.76 13.59
N VAL A 150 -3.67 7.00 12.67
CA VAL A 150 -4.72 7.53 11.77
C VAL A 150 -5.85 8.17 12.57
N ALA A 151 -6.31 7.53 13.64
CA ALA A 151 -7.36 8.08 14.50
C ALA A 151 -6.99 9.45 15.09
N ALA A 152 -5.76 9.58 15.63
CA ALA A 152 -5.29 10.85 16.18
C ALA A 152 -5.18 11.94 15.10
N LEU A 153 -4.69 11.59 13.90
CA LEU A 153 -4.64 12.53 12.77
C LEU A 153 -6.04 13.01 12.40
N MET A 154 -7.01 12.09 12.31
CA MET A 154 -8.40 12.40 11.95
C MET A 154 -9.11 13.29 12.98
N ASP A 155 -8.76 13.19 14.26
CA ASP A 155 -9.28 14.06 15.32
C ASP A 155 -8.62 15.46 15.30
N ILE A 156 -7.35 15.55 14.91
CA ILE A 156 -6.58 16.80 14.85
C ILE A 156 -6.99 17.66 13.66
N ILE A 157 -7.09 17.08 12.45
CA ILE A 157 -7.39 17.79 11.20
C ILE A 157 -8.55 18.80 11.30
N PRO A 158 -9.72 18.49 11.88
CA PRO A 158 -10.84 19.43 11.92
C PRO A 158 -10.68 20.57 12.94
N THR A 159 -9.71 20.50 13.85
CA THR A 159 -9.56 21.47 14.96
C THR A 159 -8.21 22.18 14.99
N ALA A 160 -7.26 21.74 14.17
CA ALA A 160 -5.91 22.27 14.13
C ALA A 160 -5.79 23.56 13.30
N GLY A 161 -4.71 24.32 13.55
CA GLY A 161 -4.35 25.47 12.71
C GLY A 161 -3.75 25.02 11.37
N ALA A 162 -3.69 25.93 10.38
CA ALA A 162 -3.30 25.59 9.01
C ALA A 162 -2.02 24.74 8.87
N ALA A 163 -0.93 25.13 9.56
CA ALA A 163 0.35 24.40 9.49
C ALA A 163 0.27 23.00 10.14
N GLU A 164 -0.47 22.86 11.24
CA GLU A 164 -0.67 21.56 11.90
C GLU A 164 -1.58 20.66 11.05
N THR A 165 -2.60 21.23 10.42
CA THR A 165 -3.49 20.52 9.49
C THR A 165 -2.72 20.02 8.26
N GLU A 166 -1.88 20.85 7.64
CA GLU A 166 -1.00 20.42 6.55
C GLU A 166 -0.09 19.26 6.97
N ARG A 167 0.54 19.38 8.13
CA ARG A 167 1.42 18.34 8.67
C ARG A 167 0.66 17.04 8.94
N ALA A 168 -0.52 17.12 9.53
CA ALA A 168 -1.36 15.96 9.80
C ALA A 168 -1.82 15.28 8.50
N LEU A 169 -2.19 16.06 7.48
CA LEU A 169 -2.61 15.54 6.18
C LEU A 169 -1.46 14.91 5.39
N LEU A 170 -0.26 15.47 5.45
CA LEU A 170 0.94 14.84 4.87
C LEU A 170 1.20 13.46 5.50
N LEU A 171 1.13 13.37 6.83
CA LEU A 171 1.29 12.10 7.55
C LEU A 171 0.18 11.11 7.19
N LEU A 172 -1.06 11.59 7.05
CA LEU A 172 -2.18 10.76 6.63
C LEU A 172 -1.99 10.25 5.18
N ALA A 173 -1.57 11.11 4.25
CA ALA A 173 -1.32 10.74 2.87
C ALA A 173 -0.25 9.65 2.74
N ARG A 174 0.80 9.71 3.57
CA ARG A 174 1.80 8.63 3.69
C ARG A 174 1.18 7.33 4.18
N LYS A 175 0.31 7.41 5.20
CA LYS A 175 -0.37 6.23 5.73
C LYS A 175 -1.35 5.62 4.72
N CYS A 176 -1.91 6.40 3.81
CA CYS A 176 -2.81 5.89 2.77
C CYS A 176 -2.14 4.89 1.81
N THR A 177 -0.80 4.86 1.69
CA THR A 177 -0.11 3.86 0.87
C THR A 177 -0.16 2.47 1.50
N ASP A 178 -0.26 2.39 2.82
CA ASP A 178 -0.43 1.14 3.55
C ASP A 178 -1.91 0.75 3.64
N ARG A 179 -2.24 -0.52 3.33
CA ARG A 179 -3.63 -1.00 3.32
C ARG A 179 -4.24 -1.02 4.72
N GLN A 180 -3.51 -1.47 5.73
CA GLN A 180 -4.03 -1.60 7.09
C GLN A 180 -4.30 -0.23 7.70
N GLU A 181 -3.38 0.72 7.54
CA GLU A 181 -3.55 2.09 8.00
C GLU A 181 -4.70 2.78 7.26
N ARG A 182 -4.80 2.63 5.92
CA ARG A 182 -5.91 3.20 5.15
C ARG A 182 -7.27 2.68 5.61
N LEU A 183 -7.38 1.39 5.94
CA LEU A 183 -8.62 0.79 6.47
C LEU A 183 -9.06 1.38 7.83
N GLN A 184 -8.14 1.95 8.63
CA GLN A 184 -8.51 2.62 9.88
C GLN A 184 -9.31 3.90 9.65
N MET A 185 -9.13 4.58 8.51
CA MET A 185 -9.84 5.82 8.20
C MET A 185 -11.36 5.64 8.25
N TYR A 186 -11.86 4.47 7.85
CA TYR A 186 -13.29 4.11 7.83
C TYR A 186 -13.97 4.18 9.21
N GLN A 187 -13.19 4.16 10.28
CA GLN A 187 -13.69 4.25 11.65
C GLN A 187 -13.84 5.71 12.12
N CYS A 188 -13.33 6.69 11.36
CA CYS A 188 -13.13 8.07 11.81
C CYS A 188 -13.91 9.12 11.00
N ASN A 189 -15.06 8.79 10.40
CA ASN A 189 -15.85 9.70 9.55
C ASN A 189 -15.02 10.40 8.45
N TRP A 190 -13.98 9.72 7.97
CA TRP A 190 -12.91 10.31 7.18
C TRP A 190 -13.40 11.04 5.93
N LEU A 191 -14.37 10.47 5.24
CA LEU A 191 -14.90 11.01 3.99
C LEU A 191 -15.48 12.41 4.21
N ARG A 192 -16.14 12.65 5.35
CA ARG A 192 -16.67 13.98 5.69
C ARG A 192 -15.53 14.94 6.01
N VAL A 193 -14.63 14.56 6.92
CA VAL A 193 -13.51 15.41 7.36
C VAL A 193 -12.66 15.85 6.17
N LEU A 194 -12.24 14.92 5.31
CA LEU A 194 -11.43 15.25 4.14
C LEU A 194 -12.19 16.02 3.07
N SER A 195 -13.48 15.69 2.83
CA SER A 195 -14.30 16.49 1.90
C SER A 195 -14.45 17.93 2.37
N ASP A 196 -14.56 18.16 3.68
CA ASP A 196 -14.68 19.49 4.27
C ASP A 196 -13.35 20.25 4.09
N VAL A 197 -12.20 19.61 4.36
CA VAL A 197 -10.88 20.21 4.10
C VAL A 197 -10.69 20.57 2.62
N VAL A 198 -11.07 19.71 1.68
CA VAL A 198 -10.95 20.02 0.24
C VAL A 198 -11.75 21.28 -0.12
N ARG A 199 -12.95 21.44 0.45
CA ARG A 199 -13.84 22.56 0.12
C ARG A 199 -13.48 23.86 0.82
N THR A 200 -13.05 23.80 2.08
CA THR A 200 -12.93 24.97 2.95
C THR A 200 -11.53 25.14 3.54
N GLY A 201 -10.56 24.32 3.14
CA GLY A 201 -9.20 24.38 3.66
C GLY A 201 -8.52 25.70 3.33
N ASP A 202 -7.85 26.27 4.32
CA ASP A 202 -7.17 27.58 4.21
C ASP A 202 -5.86 27.52 3.41
N SER A 203 -5.39 26.31 3.07
CA SER A 203 -4.16 26.08 2.33
C SER A 203 -4.38 25.19 1.13
N TYR A 204 -3.81 25.61 0.00
CA TYR A 204 -3.75 24.81 -1.23
C TYR A 204 -3.10 23.44 -0.98
N VAL A 205 -2.07 23.41 -0.12
CA VAL A 205 -1.35 22.18 0.21
C VAL A 205 -2.23 21.22 1.01
N ALA A 206 -2.97 21.74 1.99
CA ALA A 206 -3.92 20.94 2.76
C ALA A 206 -5.05 20.40 1.87
N GLN A 207 -5.60 21.22 0.97
CA GLN A 207 -6.62 20.79 0.02
C GLN A 207 -6.14 19.65 -0.87
N LEU A 208 -4.91 19.76 -1.41
CA LEU A 208 -4.32 18.70 -2.23
C LEU A 208 -4.06 17.42 -1.44
N TYR A 209 -3.43 17.47 -0.26
CA TYR A 209 -3.22 16.24 0.52
C TYR A 209 -4.53 15.56 0.91
N ALA A 210 -5.56 16.34 1.27
CA ALA A 210 -6.88 15.78 1.58
C ALA A 210 -7.51 15.11 0.35
N LEU A 211 -7.39 15.73 -0.84
CA LEU A 211 -7.84 15.13 -2.09
C LEU A 211 -7.01 13.89 -2.46
N GLY A 212 -5.69 13.92 -2.28
CA GLY A 212 -4.80 12.78 -2.48
C GLY A 212 -5.22 11.59 -1.63
N CYS A 213 -5.48 11.80 -0.33
CA CYS A 213 -6.02 10.77 0.56
C CYS A 213 -7.36 10.20 0.05
N LEU A 214 -8.27 11.04 -0.44
CA LEU A 214 -9.53 10.61 -1.06
C LEU A 214 -9.32 9.80 -2.34
N ASN A 215 -8.36 10.20 -3.18
CA ASN A 215 -7.99 9.52 -4.43
C ASN A 215 -7.44 8.11 -4.15
N TRP A 216 -6.59 7.95 -3.12
CA TRP A 216 -6.08 6.65 -2.70
C TRP A 216 -7.22 5.70 -2.34
N VAL A 217 -8.13 6.13 -1.46
CA VAL A 217 -9.27 5.30 -1.07
C VAL A 217 -10.20 4.99 -2.25
N ALA A 218 -10.45 5.97 -3.12
CA ALA A 218 -11.30 5.77 -4.30
C ALA A 218 -10.70 4.74 -5.29
N ARG A 219 -9.37 4.77 -5.49
CA ARG A 219 -8.67 3.90 -6.43
C ARG A 219 -8.60 2.44 -5.95
N TYR A 220 -8.34 2.23 -4.66
CA TYR A 220 -8.03 0.90 -4.16
C TYR A 220 -9.20 0.22 -3.44
N ASP A 221 -10.10 0.99 -2.82
CA ASP A 221 -11.13 0.43 -1.96
C ASP A 221 -12.56 0.61 -2.53
N SER A 222 -12.72 1.30 -3.66
CA SER A 222 -14.01 1.52 -4.38
C SER A 222 -15.12 2.23 -3.58
N ASP A 223 -14.83 2.77 -2.40
CA ASP A 223 -15.83 3.32 -1.47
C ASP A 223 -16.23 4.78 -1.75
N VAL A 224 -15.55 5.46 -2.67
CA VAL A 224 -15.89 6.82 -3.10
C VAL A 224 -16.33 6.82 -4.55
N SER A 225 -17.55 7.29 -4.79
CA SER A 225 -18.09 7.43 -6.14
C SER A 225 -17.27 8.43 -6.97
N SER A 226 -16.82 8.01 -8.15
CA SER A 226 -16.10 8.85 -9.13
C SER A 226 -16.71 10.26 -9.34
N PRO A 227 -18.04 10.44 -9.57
CA PRO A 227 -18.63 11.77 -9.72
C PRO A 227 -18.53 12.66 -8.48
N ARG A 228 -18.51 12.08 -7.27
CA ARG A 228 -18.32 12.85 -6.03
C ARG A 228 -16.87 13.34 -5.94
N LEU A 229 -15.91 12.52 -6.33
CA LEU A 229 -14.49 12.88 -6.34
C LEU A 229 -14.19 13.98 -7.37
N ALA A 230 -14.75 13.87 -8.57
CA ALA A 230 -14.65 14.92 -9.60
C ALA A 230 -15.18 16.27 -9.08
N SER A 231 -16.33 16.27 -8.40
CA SER A 231 -16.88 17.50 -7.80
C SER A 231 -15.99 18.14 -6.73
N LEU A 232 -15.16 17.33 -6.05
CA LEU A 232 -14.19 17.81 -5.06
C LEU A 232 -12.92 18.33 -5.73
N GLN A 233 -12.48 17.72 -6.83
CA GLN A 233 -11.36 18.23 -7.63
C GLN A 233 -11.65 19.65 -8.15
N ASP A 234 -12.88 19.90 -8.62
CA ASP A 234 -13.32 21.22 -9.08
C ASP A 234 -13.34 22.29 -7.98
N CYS A 235 -13.26 21.90 -6.70
CA CYS A 235 -13.18 22.84 -5.58
C CYS A 235 -11.74 23.37 -5.35
N ILE A 236 -10.73 22.70 -5.90
CA ILE A 236 -9.32 23.09 -5.75
C ILE A 236 -8.93 24.00 -6.90
N ARG A 237 -8.34 25.15 -6.58
CA ARG A 237 -7.84 26.09 -7.59
C ARG A 237 -6.63 25.53 -8.34
N ASP A 238 -6.34 26.08 -9.49
CA ASP A 238 -5.08 25.80 -10.18
C ASP A 238 -3.86 26.22 -9.35
N VAL A 239 -2.77 25.45 -9.50
CA VAL A 239 -1.47 25.75 -8.91
C VAL A 239 -0.91 27.05 -9.49
N THR A 240 -0.33 27.90 -8.66
CA THR A 240 0.33 29.12 -9.15
C THR A 240 1.78 28.85 -9.56
N THR A 241 2.31 29.67 -10.48
CA THR A 241 3.72 29.57 -10.91
C THR A 241 4.73 29.64 -9.73
N PRO A 242 4.55 30.51 -8.72
CA PRO A 242 5.42 30.52 -7.54
C PRO A 242 5.37 29.23 -6.73
N GLU A 243 4.19 28.63 -6.55
CA GLU A 243 4.03 27.35 -5.84
C GLU A 243 4.72 26.21 -6.58
N LEU A 244 4.54 26.13 -7.91
CA LEU A 244 5.26 25.17 -8.75
C LEU A 244 6.77 25.36 -8.67
N THR A 245 7.24 26.61 -8.70
CA THR A 245 8.67 26.92 -8.60
C THR A 245 9.22 26.54 -7.23
N SER A 246 8.45 26.78 -6.16
CA SER A 246 8.80 26.38 -4.80
C SER A 246 8.92 24.86 -4.68
N LEU A 247 7.95 24.12 -5.22
CA LEU A 247 7.97 22.66 -5.23
C LEU A 247 9.17 22.11 -6.03
N LEU A 248 9.45 22.66 -7.22
CA LEU A 248 10.62 22.29 -8.01
C LEU A 248 11.92 22.53 -7.25
N ASN A 249 12.04 23.66 -6.55
CA ASN A 249 13.21 23.94 -5.73
C ASN A 249 13.37 22.92 -4.59
N VAL A 250 12.28 22.54 -3.91
CA VAL A 250 12.30 21.49 -2.88
C VAL A 250 12.76 20.16 -3.47
N LEU A 251 12.21 19.75 -4.62
CA LEU A 251 12.58 18.48 -5.27
C LEU A 251 14.03 18.45 -5.76
N LEU A 252 14.58 19.58 -6.23
CA LEU A 252 15.95 19.65 -6.74
C LEU A 252 17.00 19.81 -5.63
N HIS A 253 16.69 20.62 -4.61
CA HIS A 253 17.68 21.13 -3.66
C HIS A 253 17.38 20.81 -2.21
N GLY A 254 16.21 20.27 -1.89
CA GLY A 254 15.85 19.84 -0.55
C GLY A 254 16.70 18.68 -0.03
N ASN A 255 16.68 18.50 1.28
CA ASN A 255 17.17 17.27 1.90
C ASN A 255 16.27 16.07 1.54
N ASP A 256 16.69 14.86 1.89
CA ASP A 256 15.97 13.64 1.50
C ASP A 256 14.52 13.63 2.02
N GLN A 257 14.30 14.09 3.26
CA GLN A 257 12.97 14.16 3.85
C GLN A 257 12.07 15.19 3.16
N GLU A 258 12.61 16.35 2.81
CA GLU A 258 11.89 17.41 2.08
C GLU A 258 11.54 16.97 0.66
N LYS A 259 12.44 16.21 0.00
CA LYS A 259 12.18 15.63 -1.30
C LYS A 259 11.08 14.57 -1.24
N ASP A 260 11.13 13.70 -0.24
CA ASP A 260 10.08 12.71 -0.01
C ASP A 260 8.71 13.37 0.26
N ASP A 261 8.68 14.44 1.06
CA ASP A 261 7.47 15.25 1.26
C ASP A 261 6.95 15.83 -0.08
N GLY A 262 7.86 16.37 -0.90
CA GLY A 262 7.55 16.89 -2.23
C GLY A 262 7.02 15.82 -3.19
N LEU A 263 7.52 14.58 -3.11
CA LEU A 263 7.02 13.47 -3.91
C LEU A 263 5.59 13.08 -3.52
N VAL A 264 5.28 13.03 -2.22
CA VAL A 264 3.90 12.78 -1.75
C VAL A 264 2.96 13.87 -2.25
N PHE A 265 3.41 15.12 -2.25
CA PHE A 265 2.66 16.24 -2.79
C PHE A 265 2.36 16.07 -4.29
N CYS A 266 3.35 15.70 -5.10
CA CYS A 266 3.16 15.47 -6.54
C CYS A 266 2.22 14.31 -6.88
N ALA A 267 2.12 13.32 -5.99
CA ALA A 267 1.26 12.16 -6.18
C ALA A 267 -0.22 12.41 -5.80
N SER A 268 -0.51 13.53 -5.11
CA SER A 268 -1.83 13.90 -4.59
C SER A 268 -2.69 14.58 -5.65
#